data_AF-A0A7L1CKJ4-F1
#
_entry.id   AF-A0A7L1CKJ4-F1
#
_cell.length_a   1.000
_cell.length_b   1.000
_cell.length_c   1.000
_cell.angle_alpha   90.00
_cell.angle_beta   90.00
_cell.angle_gamma   90.00
#
_symmetry.space_group_name_H-M   'P 1'
#
loop_
_entity.id
_entity.type
_entity.pdbx_description
1 polymer ?
#
loop_
_entity_poly.entity_id
_entity_poly.type
_entity_poly.pdbx_seq_one_letter_code
_entity_poly.pdbx_strand_id
1 'polypeptide(L)'
;EWLLAAQLVQPEEKERIGQFVFARDAKAALAGRLLMRKLISEELCIPWNEVHLQRTSKGKPFLANNLLGVNANYNFNVSHQGDYAVLAAEPELQVGIDIMKTDLPGSSSIPNFFHIMKRQFTEMEWDVIKSMSNEWMQLDMFYRHWALKESFLKAIGVGIGFNLQRIEFNVSPLQLEIGHVYKETKMLLDGEKEEDWTFEETRLDDHHHVAVALGKQERFVRKDSDVHSMEPNQPQFTVLTFEDLVASGIPVAPEDSAYWDNFCSKQEGPVKQSSHSR
;
A
#
# COMPACT_ATOMS: atom_id res chain seq x y z
N GLU A 1 10.61 -0.21 -22.60
CA GLU A 1 10.29 -0.06 -21.16
C GLU A 1 9.46 -1.21 -20.62
N TRP A 2 8.22 -1.42 -21.10
CA TRP A 2 7.36 -2.52 -20.61
C TRP A 2 8.02 -3.90 -20.64
N LEU A 3 8.60 -4.28 -21.80
CA LEU A 3 9.28 -5.57 -21.94
C LEU A 3 10.48 -5.70 -21.01
N LEU A 4 11.28 -4.64 -20.88
CA LEU A 4 12.39 -4.60 -19.92
C LEU A 4 11.88 -4.82 -18.49
N ALA A 5 10.88 -4.07 -18.07
CA ALA A 5 10.27 -4.22 -16.74
C ALA A 5 9.75 -5.65 -16.49
N ALA A 6 9.16 -6.29 -17.50
CA ALA A 6 8.67 -7.66 -17.42
C ALA A 6 9.80 -8.70 -17.28
N GLN A 7 10.99 -8.43 -17.84
CA GLN A 7 12.17 -9.29 -17.65
C GLN A 7 12.77 -9.17 -16.25
N LEU A 8 12.47 -8.10 -15.51
CA LEU A 8 13.01 -7.81 -14.20
C LEU A 8 12.20 -8.43 -13.04
N VAL A 9 11.11 -9.13 -13.33
CA VAL A 9 10.26 -9.76 -12.30
C VAL A 9 10.22 -11.28 -12.45
N GLN A 10 9.96 -11.97 -11.34
CA GLN A 10 9.83 -13.43 -11.30
C GLN A 10 8.77 -13.93 -12.31
N PRO A 11 9.03 -15.05 -13.03
CA PRO A 11 8.15 -15.55 -14.09
C PRO A 11 6.68 -15.71 -13.66
N GLU A 12 6.43 -16.22 -12.47
CA GLU A 12 5.10 -16.40 -11.91
C GLU A 12 4.39 -15.07 -11.63
N GLU A 13 5.11 -13.99 -11.33
CA GLU A 13 4.53 -12.66 -11.17
C GLU A 13 4.27 -12.01 -12.53
N LYS A 14 5.14 -12.24 -13.53
CA LYS A 14 4.90 -11.84 -14.92
C LYS A 14 3.61 -12.47 -15.45
N GLU A 15 3.41 -13.77 -15.22
CA GLU A 15 2.19 -14.50 -15.60
C GLU A 15 0.95 -13.89 -14.93
N ARG A 16 1.00 -13.65 -13.61
CA ARG A 16 -0.09 -13.02 -12.86
C ARG A 16 -0.43 -11.63 -13.39
N ILE A 17 0.58 -10.82 -13.71
CA ILE A 17 0.39 -9.47 -14.27
C ILE A 17 -0.27 -9.54 -15.65
N GLY A 18 0.08 -10.55 -16.46
CA GLY A 18 -0.55 -10.78 -17.77
C GLY A 18 -2.07 -11.03 -17.71
N GLN A 19 -2.58 -11.51 -16.56
CA GLN A 19 -4.01 -11.79 -16.35
C GLN A 19 -4.86 -10.55 -16.04
N PHE A 20 -4.26 -9.38 -15.75
CA PHE A 20 -5.03 -8.16 -15.52
C PHE A 20 -5.81 -7.77 -16.78
N VAL A 21 -7.07 -7.35 -16.59
CA VAL A 21 -7.93 -6.92 -17.69
C VAL A 21 -7.50 -5.54 -18.21
N PHE A 22 -7.15 -4.63 -17.30
CA PHE A 22 -6.81 -3.25 -17.64
C PHE A 22 -5.30 -2.99 -17.58
N ALA A 23 -4.83 -2.12 -18.48
CA ALA A 23 -3.42 -1.75 -18.59
C ALA A 23 -2.92 -1.03 -17.33
N ARG A 24 -3.75 -0.16 -16.72
CA ARG A 24 -3.42 0.52 -15.46
C ARG A 24 -3.16 -0.44 -14.30
N ASP A 25 -3.93 -1.52 -14.20
CA ASP A 25 -3.80 -2.49 -13.11
C ASP A 25 -2.53 -3.33 -13.32
N ALA A 26 -2.23 -3.67 -14.59
CA ALA A 26 -0.98 -4.34 -14.95
C ALA A 26 0.25 -3.46 -14.66
N LYS A 27 0.20 -2.17 -15.00
CA LYS A 27 1.25 -1.17 -14.67
C LYS A 27 1.46 -1.04 -13.17
N ALA A 28 0.37 -0.87 -12.40
CA ALA A 28 0.42 -0.73 -10.95
C ALA A 28 1.01 -1.99 -10.27
N ALA A 29 0.58 -3.17 -10.70
CA ALA A 29 1.10 -4.43 -10.17
C ALA A 29 2.58 -4.64 -10.52
N LEU A 30 3.01 -4.26 -11.73
CA LEU A 30 4.40 -4.34 -12.16
C LEU A 30 5.29 -3.35 -11.38
N ALA A 31 4.86 -2.10 -11.21
CA ALA A 31 5.54 -1.11 -10.39
C ALA A 31 5.74 -1.61 -8.95
N GLY A 32 4.70 -2.21 -8.35
CA GLY A 32 4.81 -2.82 -7.03
C GLY A 32 5.84 -3.95 -6.96
N ARG A 33 6.00 -4.76 -8.02
CA ARG A 33 7.05 -5.79 -8.08
C ARG A 33 8.45 -5.20 -8.15
N LEU A 34 8.63 -4.18 -8.99
CA LEU A 34 9.92 -3.52 -9.14
C LEU A 34 10.32 -2.82 -7.85
N LEU A 35 9.40 -2.13 -7.17
CA LEU A 35 9.63 -1.53 -5.86
C LEU A 35 10.15 -2.54 -4.84
N MET A 36 9.50 -3.72 -4.74
CA MET A 36 9.94 -4.76 -3.81
C MET A 36 11.34 -5.29 -4.15
N ARG A 37 11.63 -5.57 -5.42
CA ARG A 37 12.95 -6.09 -5.82
C ARG A 37 14.05 -5.04 -5.64
N LYS A 38 13.78 -3.79 -6.00
CA LYS A 38 14.71 -2.66 -5.77
C LYS A 38 15.05 -2.54 -4.29
N LEU A 39 14.03 -2.45 -3.43
CA LEU A 39 14.20 -2.39 -1.98
C LEU A 39 15.11 -3.53 -1.50
N ILE A 40 14.77 -4.77 -1.82
CA ILE A 40 15.54 -5.93 -1.35
C ILE A 40 16.97 -5.91 -1.89
N SER A 41 17.15 -5.51 -3.15
CA SER A 41 18.46 -5.53 -3.77
C SER A 41 19.40 -4.46 -3.19
N GLU A 42 18.86 -3.27 -2.92
CA GLU A 42 19.63 -2.12 -2.43
C GLU A 42 19.81 -2.17 -0.91
N GLU A 43 18.74 -2.41 -0.14
CA GLU A 43 18.78 -2.38 1.32
C GLU A 43 19.37 -3.66 1.92
N LEU A 44 19.16 -4.81 1.28
CA LEU A 44 19.66 -6.10 1.79
C LEU A 44 20.84 -6.65 1.00
N CYS A 45 21.35 -5.88 0.03
CA CYS A 45 22.51 -6.25 -0.80
C CYS A 45 22.37 -7.62 -1.50
N ILE A 46 21.14 -8.03 -1.82
CA ILE A 46 20.89 -9.26 -2.58
C ILE A 46 20.96 -8.92 -4.09
N PRO A 47 21.72 -9.65 -4.91
CA PRO A 47 21.70 -9.43 -6.35
C PRO A 47 20.27 -9.53 -6.90
N TRP A 48 19.87 -8.60 -7.77
CA TRP A 48 18.49 -8.50 -8.27
C TRP A 48 17.94 -9.84 -8.81
N ASN A 49 18.78 -10.60 -9.52
CA ASN A 49 18.47 -11.89 -10.10
C ASN A 49 18.40 -13.05 -9.08
N GLU A 50 18.88 -12.83 -7.86
CA GLU A 50 18.83 -13.79 -6.75
C GLU A 50 17.70 -13.49 -5.75
N VAL A 51 17.03 -12.34 -5.87
CA VAL A 51 15.85 -12.00 -5.06
C VAL A 51 14.75 -13.02 -5.30
N HIS A 52 14.37 -13.74 -4.24
CA HIS A 52 13.34 -14.76 -4.25
C HIS A 52 12.19 -14.35 -3.35
N LEU A 53 11.09 -13.91 -3.98
CA LEU A 53 9.86 -13.54 -3.32
C LEU A 53 8.87 -14.70 -3.32
N GLN A 54 8.21 -14.92 -2.19
CA GLN A 54 7.08 -15.84 -2.07
C GLN A 54 5.85 -15.10 -1.53
N ARG A 55 4.74 -15.81 -1.41
CA ARG A 55 3.50 -15.29 -0.83
C ARG A 55 2.99 -16.18 0.27
N THR A 56 2.46 -15.57 1.32
CA THR A 56 1.72 -16.30 2.35
C THR A 56 0.45 -16.93 1.77
N SER A 57 -0.20 -17.82 2.53
CA SER A 57 -1.49 -18.40 2.15
C SER A 57 -2.59 -17.36 1.90
N LYS A 58 -2.44 -16.15 2.45
CA LYS A 58 -3.34 -15.00 2.26
C LYS A 58 -2.84 -14.01 1.19
N GLY A 59 -1.76 -14.35 0.48
CA GLY A 59 -1.26 -13.58 -0.66
C GLY A 59 -0.26 -12.47 -0.33
N LYS A 60 0.08 -12.22 0.94
CA LYS A 60 1.07 -11.20 1.32
C LYS A 60 2.46 -11.61 0.80
N PRO A 61 3.15 -10.79 -0.01
CA PRO A 61 4.50 -11.10 -0.46
C PRO A 61 5.50 -11.03 0.69
N PHE A 62 6.50 -11.91 0.69
CA PHE A 62 7.60 -11.92 1.66
C PHE A 62 8.90 -12.41 1.01
N LEU A 63 10.05 -12.02 1.59
CA LEU A 63 11.37 -12.46 1.15
C LEU A 63 11.63 -13.90 1.64
N ALA A 64 11.92 -14.81 0.70
CA ALA A 64 12.16 -16.23 1.00
C ALA A 64 13.65 -16.60 0.95
N ASN A 65 14.56 -15.65 0.68
CA ASN A 65 15.99 -15.89 0.75
C ASN A 65 16.41 -16.23 2.19
N ASN A 66 17.06 -17.38 2.38
CA ASN A 66 17.68 -17.75 3.64
C ASN A 66 19.06 -17.07 3.75
N LEU A 67 19.13 -15.90 4.38
CA LEU A 67 20.37 -15.16 4.52
C LEU A 67 20.86 -15.15 5.95
N LEU A 68 22.13 -15.55 6.14
CA LEU A 68 22.85 -15.34 7.39
C LEU A 68 23.13 -13.83 7.52
N GLY A 69 22.63 -13.20 8.57
CA GLY A 69 22.91 -11.80 8.89
C GLY A 69 21.88 -10.77 8.44
N VAL A 70 20.85 -11.16 7.69
CA VAL A 70 19.66 -10.30 7.50
C VAL A 70 18.78 -10.42 8.75
N ASN A 71 18.30 -9.28 9.24
CA ASN A 71 17.37 -9.26 10.37
C ASN A 71 16.13 -10.10 10.00
N ALA A 72 15.86 -11.15 10.78
CA ALA A 72 14.71 -12.02 10.57
C ALA A 72 13.37 -11.27 10.60
N ASN A 73 13.37 -10.05 11.15
CA ASN A 73 12.20 -9.19 11.27
C ASN A 73 12.02 -8.22 10.09
N TYR A 74 12.96 -8.17 9.14
CA TYR A 74 12.85 -7.28 7.99
C TYR A 74 11.60 -7.61 7.18
N ASN A 75 10.72 -6.64 7.02
CA ASN A 75 9.47 -6.83 6.31
C ASN A 75 9.06 -5.58 5.53
N PHE A 76 8.22 -5.78 4.54
CA PHE A 76 7.73 -4.71 3.68
C PHE A 76 6.27 -4.94 3.32
N ASN A 77 5.63 -3.88 2.88
CA ASN A 77 4.28 -3.91 2.36
C ASN A 77 4.15 -2.98 1.17
N VAL A 78 3.25 -3.33 0.25
CA VAL A 78 3.01 -2.58 -0.98
C VAL A 78 1.52 -2.33 -1.13
N SER A 79 1.15 -1.14 -1.61
CA SER A 79 -0.21 -0.83 -2.04
C SER A 79 -0.19 -0.08 -3.37
N HIS A 80 -1.29 -0.12 -4.11
CA HIS A 80 -1.43 0.67 -5.31
C HIS A 80 -2.89 1.01 -5.56
N GLN A 81 -3.16 2.28 -5.82
CA GLN A 81 -4.49 2.76 -6.17
C GLN A 81 -4.37 4.11 -6.87
N GLY A 82 -5.28 4.34 -7.82
CA GLY A 82 -5.25 5.55 -8.62
C GLY A 82 -3.97 5.57 -9.46
N ASP A 83 -3.15 6.59 -9.23
CA ASP A 83 -2.01 6.92 -10.07
C ASP A 83 -0.66 6.47 -9.45
N TYR A 84 -0.68 5.87 -8.26
CA TYR A 84 0.53 5.52 -7.51
C TYR A 84 0.57 4.04 -7.09
N ALA A 85 1.80 3.52 -7.04
CA ALA A 85 2.17 2.37 -6.24
C ALA A 85 3.13 2.84 -5.13
N VAL A 86 2.86 2.44 -3.89
CA VAL A 86 3.61 2.84 -2.70
C VAL A 86 4.15 1.61 -1.98
N LEU A 87 5.33 1.74 -1.39
CA LEU A 87 5.98 0.71 -0.59
C LEU A 87 6.46 1.31 0.72
N ALA A 88 6.30 0.56 1.81
CA ALA A 88 6.97 0.82 3.09
C ALA A 88 7.70 -0.45 3.53
N ALA A 89 8.85 -0.27 4.19
CA ALA A 89 9.68 -1.35 4.70
C ALA A 89 10.26 -0.97 6.05
N GLU A 90 10.39 -1.97 6.92
CA GLU A 90 10.88 -1.80 8.28
C GLU A 90 11.80 -2.97 8.65
N PRO A 91 12.97 -2.70 9.27
CA PRO A 91 13.88 -3.75 9.69
C PRO A 91 13.39 -4.51 10.94
N GLU A 92 12.63 -3.85 11.81
CA GLU A 92 12.24 -4.39 13.12
C GLU A 92 10.74 -4.34 13.38
N LEU A 93 10.09 -3.21 13.05
CA LEU A 93 8.66 -3.04 13.25
C LEU A 93 7.87 -3.81 12.20
N GLN A 94 6.69 -4.27 12.58
CA GLN A 94 5.74 -4.80 11.61
C GLN A 94 5.14 -3.65 10.82
N VAL A 95 5.22 -3.72 9.48
CA VAL A 95 4.71 -2.66 8.61
C VAL A 95 3.55 -3.13 7.71
N GLY A 96 2.56 -2.25 7.58
CA GLY A 96 1.52 -2.30 6.56
C GLY A 96 1.33 -0.93 5.94
N ILE A 97 1.05 -0.87 4.64
CA ILE A 97 0.79 0.39 3.94
C ILE A 97 -0.46 0.26 3.11
N ASP A 98 -1.25 1.32 3.07
CA ASP A 98 -2.33 1.42 2.11
C ASP A 98 -2.43 2.82 1.50
N ILE A 99 -2.90 2.88 0.24
CA ILE A 99 -3.14 4.11 -0.49
C ILE A 99 -4.55 4.09 -1.03
N MET A 100 -5.28 5.19 -0.82
CA MET A 100 -6.64 5.38 -1.31
C MET A 100 -6.73 6.67 -2.12
N LYS A 101 -7.38 6.60 -3.27
CA LYS A 101 -7.74 7.77 -4.08
C LYS A 101 -9.19 8.17 -3.78
N THR A 102 -9.40 9.42 -3.40
CA THR A 102 -10.72 10.03 -3.28
C THR A 102 -11.32 10.21 -4.67
N ASP A 103 -12.25 9.34 -5.03
CA ASP A 103 -12.97 9.36 -6.30
C ASP A 103 -14.47 9.16 -6.07
N LEU A 104 -15.30 9.77 -6.92
CA LEU A 104 -16.75 9.60 -6.83
C LEU A 104 -17.14 8.12 -6.99
N PRO A 105 -18.06 7.61 -6.14
CA PRO A 105 -18.46 6.21 -6.17
C PRO A 105 -19.35 5.92 -7.38
N GLY A 106 -18.74 5.59 -8.53
CA GLY A 106 -19.41 5.05 -9.72
C GLY A 106 -20.76 5.70 -10.05
N SER A 107 -21.79 4.86 -10.24
CA SER A 107 -23.17 5.29 -10.54
C SER A 107 -24.01 5.64 -9.30
N SER A 108 -23.40 5.74 -8.11
CA SER A 108 -24.08 5.98 -6.85
C SER A 108 -23.81 7.37 -6.28
N SER A 109 -24.78 7.94 -5.57
CA SER A 109 -24.55 9.15 -4.78
C SER A 109 -23.69 8.84 -3.54
N ILE A 110 -22.97 9.83 -3.02
CA ILE A 110 -22.14 9.70 -1.81
C ILE A 110 -22.97 9.18 -0.61
N PRO A 111 -24.19 9.68 -0.33
CA PRO A 111 -25.01 9.14 0.76
C PRO A 111 -25.38 7.66 0.59
N ASN A 112 -25.65 7.20 -0.65
CA ASN A 112 -25.96 5.80 -0.91
C ASN A 112 -24.72 4.91 -0.74
N PHE A 113 -23.56 5.39 -1.22
CA PHE A 113 -22.29 4.73 -0.99
C PHE A 113 -21.99 4.57 0.52
N PHE A 114 -22.18 5.62 1.32
CA PHE A 114 -22.01 5.55 2.78
C PHE A 114 -23.01 4.58 3.44
N HIS A 115 -24.24 4.49 2.94
CA HIS A 115 -25.21 3.51 3.45
C HIS A 115 -24.71 2.07 3.26
N ILE A 116 -24.16 1.76 2.09
CA ILE A 116 -23.59 0.43 1.77
C ILE A 116 -22.36 0.16 2.66
N MET A 117 -21.51 1.16 2.86
CA MET A 117 -20.27 1.04 3.63
C MET A 117 -20.47 1.19 5.15
N LYS A 118 -21.71 1.38 5.64
CA LYS A 118 -21.99 1.66 7.05
C LYS A 118 -21.32 0.69 8.03
N ARG A 119 -21.28 -0.60 7.67
CA ARG A 119 -20.71 -1.67 8.51
C ARG A 119 -19.18 -1.70 8.56
N GLN A 120 -18.50 -0.82 7.84
CA GLN A 120 -17.02 -0.80 7.79
C GLN A 120 -16.40 0.16 8.80
N PHE A 121 -17.19 1.07 9.39
CA PHE A 121 -16.73 2.09 10.35
C PHE A 121 -17.62 2.14 11.59
N THR A 122 -17.03 2.47 12.74
CA THR A 122 -17.76 2.64 14.01
C THR A 122 -18.63 3.90 13.97
N GLU A 123 -19.49 4.09 14.98
CA GLU A 123 -20.32 5.29 15.09
C GLU A 123 -19.47 6.55 15.26
N MET A 124 -18.40 6.50 16.05
CA MET A 124 -17.48 7.64 16.25
C MET A 124 -16.75 8.03 14.95
N GLU A 125 -16.28 7.05 14.19
CA GLU A 125 -15.67 7.30 12.88
C GLU A 125 -16.67 7.95 11.91
N TRP A 126 -17.92 7.45 11.89
CA TRP A 126 -18.98 8.03 11.05
C TRP A 126 -19.34 9.46 11.45
N ASP A 127 -19.33 9.77 12.75
CA ASP A 127 -19.59 11.12 13.24
C ASP A 127 -18.51 12.10 12.75
N VAL A 128 -17.24 11.72 12.79
CA VAL A 128 -16.13 12.51 12.23
C VAL A 128 -16.22 12.62 10.72
N ILE A 129 -16.49 11.52 10.01
CA ILE A 129 -16.65 11.53 8.55
C ILE A 129 -17.76 12.51 8.15
N LYS A 130 -18.91 12.47 8.82
CA LYS A 130 -20.07 13.31 8.49
C LYS A 130 -20.00 14.74 9.02
N SER A 131 -19.09 15.04 9.95
CA SER A 131 -18.91 16.41 10.44
C SER A 131 -18.18 17.31 9.42
N MET A 132 -17.65 16.74 8.33
CA MET A 132 -17.04 17.52 7.26
C MET A 132 -18.06 18.37 6.51
N SER A 133 -17.61 19.56 6.05
CA SER A 133 -18.48 20.65 5.60
C SER A 133 -19.31 20.37 4.34
N ASN A 134 -18.88 19.44 3.50
CA ASN A 134 -19.56 19.07 2.26
C ASN A 134 -19.30 17.59 1.91
N GLU A 135 -20.12 17.02 1.02
CA GLU A 135 -20.06 15.59 0.68
C GLU A 135 -18.69 15.14 0.14
N TRP A 136 -17.99 16.01 -0.60
CA TRP A 136 -16.65 15.68 -1.11
C TRP A 136 -15.64 15.55 0.03
N MET A 137 -15.64 16.49 0.99
CA MET A 137 -14.79 16.41 2.17
C MET A 137 -15.17 15.23 3.09
N GLN A 138 -16.45 14.86 3.15
CA GLN A 138 -16.88 13.64 3.85
C GLN A 138 -16.32 12.40 3.15
N LEU A 139 -16.38 12.35 1.82
CA LEU A 139 -15.83 11.25 1.03
C LEU A 139 -14.30 11.16 1.17
N ASP A 140 -13.62 12.31 1.21
CA ASP A 140 -12.18 12.38 1.46
C ASP A 140 -11.81 11.82 2.84
N MET A 141 -12.53 12.23 3.89
CA MET A 141 -12.35 11.71 5.24
C MET A 141 -12.67 10.21 5.35
N PHE A 142 -13.65 9.72 4.58
CA PHE A 142 -13.96 8.30 4.46
C PHE A 142 -12.76 7.52 3.92
N TYR A 143 -12.15 7.98 2.82
CA TYR A 143 -11.01 7.28 2.20
C TYR A 143 -9.76 7.34 3.07
N ARG A 144 -9.56 8.41 3.84
CA ARG A 144 -8.53 8.47 4.89
C ARG A 144 -8.71 7.38 5.94
N HIS A 145 -9.91 7.26 6.54
CA HIS A 145 -10.18 6.20 7.52
C HIS A 145 -10.06 4.80 6.90
N TRP A 146 -10.46 4.65 5.64
CA TRP A 146 -10.30 3.39 4.92
C TRP A 146 -8.83 2.99 4.78
N ALA A 147 -7.97 3.92 4.35
CA ALA A 147 -6.52 3.68 4.23
C ALA A 147 -5.91 3.28 5.57
N LEU A 148 -6.30 3.94 6.67
CA LEU A 148 -5.85 3.59 8.03
C LEU A 148 -6.21 2.15 8.39
N LYS A 149 -7.48 1.74 8.24
CA LYS A 149 -7.92 0.37 8.52
C LYS A 149 -7.20 -0.66 7.65
N GLU A 150 -7.09 -0.44 6.35
CA GLU A 150 -6.40 -1.36 5.44
C GLU A 150 -4.90 -1.45 5.74
N SER A 151 -4.24 -0.34 6.09
CA SER A 151 -2.82 -0.34 6.47
C SER A 151 -2.58 -1.26 7.68
N PHE A 152 -3.43 -1.18 8.71
CA PHE A 152 -3.37 -2.05 9.88
C PHE A 152 -3.63 -3.52 9.51
N LEU A 153 -4.71 -3.81 8.76
CA LEU A 153 -5.04 -5.18 8.35
C LEU A 153 -3.92 -5.83 7.52
N LYS A 154 -3.28 -5.04 6.65
CA LYS A 154 -2.14 -5.48 5.82
C LYS A 154 -0.87 -5.68 6.66
N ALA A 155 -0.68 -4.91 7.73
CA ALA A 155 0.39 -5.12 8.69
C ALA A 155 0.24 -6.49 9.35
N ILE A 156 -0.90 -6.76 10.00
CA ILE A 156 -1.18 -8.03 10.72
C ILE A 156 -1.45 -9.23 9.81
N GLY A 157 -1.71 -9.01 8.51
CA GLY A 157 -1.82 -10.08 7.52
C GLY A 157 -3.08 -10.95 7.65
N VAL A 158 -4.17 -10.41 8.21
CA VAL A 158 -5.40 -11.19 8.46
C VAL A 158 -6.31 -11.36 7.25
N GLY A 159 -6.21 -10.48 6.25
CA GLY A 159 -7.03 -10.50 5.03
C GLY A 159 -8.49 -10.06 5.25
N ILE A 160 -9.37 -10.36 4.30
CA ILE A 160 -10.74 -9.80 4.14
C ILE A 160 -11.74 -10.23 5.26
N GLY A 161 -11.37 -11.21 6.09
CA GLY A 161 -12.28 -11.78 7.10
C GLY A 161 -12.33 -11.03 8.44
N PHE A 162 -11.58 -9.94 8.60
CA PHE A 162 -11.53 -9.21 9.87
C PHE A 162 -12.75 -8.30 10.03
N ASN A 163 -13.36 -8.32 11.22
CA ASN A 163 -14.48 -7.43 11.51
C ASN A 163 -13.98 -5.99 11.73
N LEU A 164 -14.14 -5.13 10.73
CA LEU A 164 -13.70 -3.73 10.76
C LEU A 164 -14.36 -2.86 11.84
N GLN A 165 -15.50 -3.30 12.41
CA GLN A 165 -16.14 -2.62 13.55
C GLN A 165 -15.35 -2.73 14.86
N ARG A 166 -14.38 -3.66 14.93
CA ARG A 166 -13.51 -3.80 16.11
C ARG A 166 -12.42 -2.73 16.15
N ILE A 167 -12.11 -2.13 15.01
CA ILE A 167 -11.06 -1.11 14.87
C ILE A 167 -11.75 0.24 14.86
N GLU A 168 -11.25 1.19 15.63
CA GLU A 168 -11.70 2.58 15.60
C GLU A 168 -10.48 3.50 15.50
N PHE A 169 -10.48 4.39 14.51
CA PHE A 169 -9.45 5.43 14.39
C PHE A 169 -9.95 6.78 14.87
N ASN A 170 -9.21 7.36 15.81
CA ASN A 170 -9.37 8.73 16.24
C ASN A 170 -8.36 9.59 15.47
N VAL A 171 -8.80 10.11 14.33
CA VAL A 171 -7.94 10.86 13.41
C VAL A 171 -7.53 12.23 13.97
N SER A 172 -6.26 12.57 13.82
CA SER A 172 -5.72 13.87 14.20
C SER A 172 -4.46 14.20 13.37
N PRO A 173 -4.29 15.43 12.86
CA PRO A 173 -5.30 16.50 12.80
C PRO A 173 -6.41 16.16 11.80
N LEU A 174 -7.53 16.89 11.81
CA LEU A 174 -8.64 16.65 10.86
C LEU A 174 -8.27 17.00 9.42
N GLN A 175 -7.39 17.99 9.22
CA GLN A 175 -6.93 18.41 7.90
C GLN A 175 -5.44 18.10 7.76
N LEU A 176 -5.09 17.39 6.69
CA LEU A 176 -3.71 17.08 6.35
C LEU A 176 -3.23 17.99 5.23
N GLU A 177 -2.01 18.51 5.36
CA GLU A 177 -1.30 19.20 4.30
C GLU A 177 -0.61 18.21 3.36
N ILE A 178 -0.53 18.55 2.08
CA ILE A 178 0.13 17.72 1.07
C ILE A 178 1.62 17.63 1.38
N GLY A 179 2.18 16.43 1.23
CA GLY A 179 3.60 16.14 1.41
C GLY A 179 4.08 16.09 2.87
N HIS A 180 3.22 16.37 3.84
CA HIS A 180 3.52 16.31 5.27
C HIS A 180 3.09 14.98 5.88
N VAL A 181 3.87 14.52 6.85
CA VAL A 181 3.63 13.26 7.57
C VAL A 181 3.13 13.55 8.97
N TYR A 182 1.98 12.97 9.30
CA TYR A 182 1.30 13.12 10.59
C TYR A 182 1.31 11.80 11.35
N LYS A 183 1.44 11.85 12.69
CA LYS A 183 1.55 10.65 13.55
C LYS A 183 0.61 10.68 14.77
N GLU A 184 -0.28 11.67 14.81
CA GLU A 184 -1.11 11.96 15.97
C GLU A 184 -2.33 11.04 16.06
N THR A 185 -2.78 10.47 14.94
CA THR A 185 -3.90 9.52 14.87
C THR A 185 -3.67 8.31 15.77
N LYS A 186 -4.73 7.93 16.51
CA LYS A 186 -4.71 6.80 17.44
C LYS A 186 -5.73 5.75 17.03
N MET A 187 -5.39 4.49 17.27
CA MET A 187 -6.27 3.35 17.04
C MET A 187 -6.76 2.78 18.36
N LEU A 188 -8.02 2.38 18.38
CA LEU A 188 -8.59 1.52 19.41
C LEU A 188 -8.93 0.18 18.77
N LEU A 189 -8.69 -0.90 19.51
CA LEU A 189 -9.12 -2.25 19.16
C LEU A 189 -10.05 -2.76 20.27
N ASP A 190 -11.29 -3.12 19.90
CA ASP A 190 -12.34 -3.52 20.85
C ASP A 190 -12.58 -2.49 21.98
N GLY A 191 -12.36 -1.21 21.68
CA GLY A 191 -12.54 -0.09 22.63
C GLY A 191 -11.32 0.18 23.52
N GLU A 192 -10.24 -0.59 23.40
CA GLU A 192 -8.99 -0.34 24.12
C GLU A 192 -7.97 0.34 23.22
N LYS A 193 -7.23 1.32 23.75
CA LYS A 193 -6.23 2.07 22.97
C LYS A 193 -4.99 1.20 22.72
N GLU A 194 -4.60 1.10 21.46
CA GLU A 194 -3.43 0.33 21.02
C GLU A 194 -2.18 1.21 21.01
N GLU A 195 -1.41 1.18 22.11
CA GLU A 195 -0.19 2.01 22.29
C GLU A 195 1.04 1.44 21.56
N ASP A 196 0.99 0.16 21.16
CA ASP A 196 2.08 -0.49 20.43
C ASP A 196 2.01 -0.26 18.91
N TRP A 197 0.98 0.46 18.44
CA TRP A 197 0.79 0.85 17.05
C TRP A 197 0.94 2.36 16.86
N THR A 198 1.73 2.73 15.85
CA THR A 198 1.84 4.11 15.34
C THR A 198 1.37 4.13 13.90
N PHE A 199 0.74 5.23 13.49
CA PHE A 199 0.22 5.43 12.15
C PHE A 199 0.82 6.68 11.55
N GLU A 200 1.43 6.55 10.38
CA GLU A 200 1.94 7.68 9.62
C GLU A 200 0.99 7.97 8.47
N GLU A 201 0.45 9.18 8.42
CA GLU A 201 -0.50 9.62 7.42
C GLU A 201 0.10 10.69 6.53
N THR A 202 -0.02 10.51 5.22
CA THR A 202 0.49 11.45 4.22
C THR A 202 -0.53 11.64 3.12
N ARG A 203 -0.81 12.89 2.75
CA ARG A 203 -1.46 13.21 1.47
C ARG A 203 -0.39 13.42 0.40
N LEU A 204 -0.34 12.55 -0.60
CA LEU A 204 0.65 12.69 -1.69
C LEU A 204 0.28 13.84 -2.64
N ASP A 205 -1.01 14.05 -2.83
CA ASP A 205 -1.60 15.13 -3.61
C ASP A 205 -3.02 15.43 -3.09
N ASP A 206 -3.82 16.15 -3.88
CA ASP A 206 -5.19 16.54 -3.52
C ASP A 206 -6.15 15.34 -3.38
N HIS A 207 -5.80 14.16 -3.88
CA HIS A 207 -6.72 13.03 -4.01
C HIS A 207 -6.22 11.74 -3.36
N HIS A 208 -4.93 11.62 -3.05
CA HIS A 208 -4.35 10.38 -2.55
C HIS A 208 -3.96 10.46 -1.08
N HIS A 209 -4.57 9.60 -0.27
CA HIS A 209 -4.22 9.37 1.13
C HIS A 209 -3.38 8.12 1.25
N VAL A 210 -2.26 8.21 1.95
CA VAL A 210 -1.42 7.07 2.31
C VAL A 210 -1.41 6.93 3.83
N ALA A 211 -1.62 5.71 4.31
CA ALA A 211 -1.46 5.34 5.70
C ALA A 211 -0.42 4.23 5.84
N VAL A 212 0.54 4.41 6.74
CA VAL A 212 1.53 3.40 7.13
C VAL A 212 1.26 3.01 8.58
N ALA A 213 0.94 1.75 8.82
CA ALA A 213 0.79 1.18 10.15
C ALA A 213 2.11 0.53 10.59
N LEU A 214 2.60 0.93 11.76
CA LEU A 214 3.85 0.47 12.36
C LEU A 214 3.54 -0.13 13.74
N GLY A 215 3.77 -1.43 13.90
CA GLY A 215 3.48 -2.16 15.13
C GLY A 215 4.73 -2.79 15.74
N LYS A 216 4.82 -2.82 17.08
CA LYS A 216 5.81 -3.68 17.75
C LYS A 216 5.45 -5.14 17.50
N GLN A 217 6.44 -5.95 17.13
CA GLN A 217 6.23 -7.39 17.01
C GLN A 217 5.98 -8.01 18.39
N GLU A 218 4.94 -8.84 18.52
CA GLU A 218 4.72 -9.66 19.72
C GLU A 218 5.82 -10.73 19.85
N ARG A 219 6.93 -10.37 20.51
CA ARG A 219 8.03 -11.20 21.05
C ARG A 219 8.54 -12.38 20.18
N PHE A 220 9.75 -12.18 19.63
CA PHE A 220 10.89 -13.00 20.03
C PHE A 220 12.04 -12.09 20.46
N VAL A 221 12.37 -12.12 21.75
CA VAL A 221 13.54 -11.46 22.31
C VAL A 221 14.78 -12.17 21.76
N ARG A 222 15.52 -11.48 20.90
CA ARG A 222 16.98 -11.52 20.96
C ARG A 222 17.46 -10.11 21.25
N LYS A 223 17.95 -9.91 22.47
CA LYS A 223 18.87 -8.81 22.78
C LYS A 223 20.12 -9.03 21.93
N ASP A 224 20.35 -8.13 21.00
CA ASP A 224 21.64 -7.45 20.79
C ASP A 224 21.65 -6.83 19.39
N SER A 225 21.58 -5.50 19.35
CA SER A 225 22.43 -4.69 18.48
C SER A 225 22.24 -3.23 18.87
N ASP A 226 23.27 -2.63 19.46
CA ASP A 226 23.44 -1.19 19.52
C ASP A 226 23.54 -0.65 18.09
N VAL A 227 22.42 -0.21 17.53
CA VAL A 227 22.39 0.54 16.28
C VAL A 227 22.17 1.99 16.63
N HIS A 228 23.14 2.82 16.26
CA HIS A 228 23.13 4.26 16.43
C HIS A 228 21.76 4.84 16.01
N SER A 229 21.05 5.40 16.98
CA SER A 229 19.88 6.26 16.75
C SER A 229 20.38 7.54 16.07
N MET A 230 20.51 7.52 14.74
CA MET A 230 20.42 8.76 13.98
C MET A 230 18.98 9.26 14.15
N GLU A 231 18.82 10.52 14.55
CA GLU A 231 17.50 11.14 14.56
C GLU A 231 16.91 10.97 13.15
N PRO A 232 15.77 10.26 13.00
CA PRO A 232 15.23 10.05 11.67
C PRO A 232 14.78 11.43 11.18
N ASN A 233 15.33 11.87 10.04
CA ASN A 233 14.58 12.80 9.20
C ASN A 233 13.15 12.25 9.08
N GLN A 234 12.14 13.12 9.20
CA GLN A 234 10.75 12.69 9.09
C GLN A 234 10.60 11.81 7.83
N PRO A 235 10.08 10.58 7.96
CA PRO A 235 9.97 9.67 6.83
C PRO A 235 9.05 10.32 5.81
N GLN A 236 9.56 10.64 4.62
CA GLN A 236 8.80 11.23 3.53
C GLN A 236 8.86 10.30 2.33
N PHE A 237 7.75 10.16 1.60
CA PHE A 237 7.74 9.36 0.38
C PHE A 237 8.69 9.96 -0.65
N THR A 238 9.58 9.12 -1.17
CA THR A 238 10.42 9.46 -2.32
C THR A 238 9.73 8.95 -3.58
N VAL A 239 9.49 9.86 -4.53
CA VAL A 239 8.94 9.50 -5.84
C VAL A 239 10.06 8.99 -6.72
N LEU A 240 9.90 7.78 -7.27
CA LEU A 240 10.85 7.15 -8.17
C LEU A 240 10.35 7.20 -9.61
N THR A 241 11.23 7.54 -10.55
CA THR A 241 10.94 7.38 -11.98
C THR A 241 11.08 5.92 -12.42
N PHE A 242 10.73 5.63 -13.67
CA PHE A 242 10.96 4.31 -14.23
C PHE A 242 12.45 3.95 -14.24
N GLU A 243 13.31 4.90 -14.60
CA GLU A 243 14.77 4.74 -14.60
C GLU A 243 15.29 4.39 -13.21
N ASP A 244 14.82 5.09 -12.16
CA ASP A 244 15.18 4.80 -10.78
C ASP A 244 14.78 3.38 -10.36
N LEU A 245 13.58 2.93 -10.78
CA LEU A 245 13.05 1.61 -10.47
C LEU A 245 13.85 0.47 -11.10
N VAL A 246 14.41 0.69 -12.30
CA VAL A 246 15.12 -0.36 -13.05
C VAL A 246 16.64 -0.23 -13.02
N ALA A 247 17.20 0.79 -12.36
CA ALA A 247 18.64 1.10 -12.37
C ALA A 247 19.53 -0.09 -11.99
N SER A 248 19.13 -0.86 -10.97
CA SER A 248 19.84 -2.06 -10.48
C SER A 248 19.28 -3.36 -11.07
N GLY A 249 18.40 -3.26 -12.06
CA GLY A 249 17.66 -4.38 -12.63
C GLY A 249 18.53 -5.35 -13.42
N ILE A 250 18.53 -6.63 -13.02
CA ILE A 250 19.14 -7.71 -13.80
C ILE A 250 18.02 -8.60 -14.36
N PRO A 251 17.92 -8.77 -15.69
CA PRO A 251 16.92 -9.66 -16.30
C PRO A 251 16.97 -11.08 -15.72
N VAL A 252 15.81 -11.59 -15.28
CA VAL A 252 15.62 -12.96 -14.77
C VAL A 252 14.87 -13.87 -15.74
N ALA A 253 14.38 -13.30 -16.84
CA ALA A 253 13.69 -14.01 -17.91
C ALA A 253 14.05 -13.40 -19.28
N PRO A 254 13.98 -14.17 -20.38
CA PRO A 254 14.16 -13.65 -21.72
C PRO A 254 13.03 -12.68 -22.10
N GLU A 255 13.28 -11.88 -23.14
CA GLU A 255 12.25 -11.02 -23.72
C GLU A 255 11.13 -11.89 -24.30
N ASP A 256 9.90 -11.39 -24.23
CA ASP A 256 8.70 -12.09 -24.69
C ASP A 256 7.80 -11.09 -25.42
N SER A 257 7.87 -11.11 -26.75
CA SER A 257 7.09 -10.21 -27.60
C SER A 257 5.58 -10.42 -27.44
N ALA A 258 5.13 -11.65 -27.17
CA ALA A 258 3.71 -11.94 -26.96
C ALA A 258 3.18 -11.25 -25.69
N TYR A 259 4.06 -10.99 -24.70
CA TYR A 259 3.71 -10.21 -23.52
C TYR A 259 3.40 -8.74 -23.85
N TRP A 260 4.09 -8.16 -24.83
CA TRP A 260 3.81 -6.81 -25.30
C TRP A 260 2.50 -6.73 -26.08
N ASP A 261 2.26 -7.69 -26.97
CA ASP A 261 1.00 -7.77 -27.74
C ASP A 261 -0.20 -7.92 -26.80
N ASN A 262 -0.07 -8.78 -25.78
CA ASN A 262 -1.08 -8.94 -24.74
C ASN A 262 -1.35 -7.61 -24.01
N PHE A 263 -0.31 -6.87 -23.63
CA PHE A 263 -0.45 -5.58 -22.96
C PHE A 263 -1.13 -4.53 -23.86
N CYS A 264 -0.71 -4.41 -25.12
CA CYS A 264 -1.29 -3.48 -26.09
C CYS A 264 -2.77 -3.72 -26.35
N SER A 265 -3.22 -4.97 -26.20
CA SER A 265 -4.65 -5.32 -26.37
C SER A 265 -5.55 -4.83 -25.22
N LYS A 266 -4.96 -4.42 -24.09
CA LYS A 266 -5.71 -4.02 -22.89
C LYS A 266 -6.18 -2.57 -23.00
N GLN A 267 -7.37 -2.30 -22.47
CA GLN A 267 -7.86 -0.93 -22.28
C GLN A 267 -7.26 -0.34 -21.00
N GLU A 268 -7.11 0.99 -20.93
CA GLU A 268 -6.57 1.64 -19.72
C GLU A 268 -7.48 1.49 -18.49
N GLY A 269 -8.79 1.42 -18.69
CA GLY A 269 -9.75 1.24 -17.61
C GLY A 269 -11.17 1.03 -18.17
N PRO A 270 -12.17 0.79 -17.31
CA PRO A 270 -13.54 0.70 -17.76
C PRO A 270 -13.98 2.02 -18.40
N VAL A 271 -14.60 1.94 -19.58
CA VAL A 271 -15.20 3.10 -20.25
C VAL A 271 -16.32 3.63 -19.35
N LYS A 272 -16.14 4.81 -18.76
CA LYS A 272 -17.24 5.50 -18.07
C LYS A 272 -18.35 5.69 -19.11
N GLN A 273 -19.52 5.07 -18.90
CA GLN A 273 -20.69 5.40 -19.71
C GLN A 273 -20.93 6.90 -19.53
N SER A 274 -20.65 7.68 -20.56
CA SER A 274 -21.12 9.06 -20.61
C SER A 274 -22.62 8.99 -20.46
N SER A 275 -23.16 9.50 -19.36
CA SER A 275 -24.56 9.86 -19.29
C SER A 275 -24.79 10.85 -20.43
N HIS A 276 -25.33 10.37 -21.55
CA HIS A 276 -25.80 11.26 -22.58
C HIS A 276 -26.81 12.20 -21.94
N SER A 277 -26.54 13.48 -22.17
CA SER A 277 -27.36 14.64 -21.89
C SER A 277 -28.83 14.35 -22.19
N ARG A 278 -29.69 14.88 -21.32
CA ARG A 278 -31.13 15.05 -21.57
C ARG A 278 -31.44 15.56 -22.97
#